data_AF-A0AAN9DZG1-F1
#
_entry.id   AF-A0AAN9DZG1-F1
#
_cell.length_a   1.000
_cell.length_b   1.000
_cell.length_c   1.000
_cell.angle_alpha   90.00
_cell.angle_beta   90.00
_cell.angle_gamma   90.00
#
_symmetry.space_group_name_H-M   'P 1'
#
loop_
_entity.id
_entity.type
_entity.pdbx_description
1 polymer ?
#
loop_
_entity_poly.entity_id
_entity_poly.type
_entity_poly.pdbx_seq_one_letter_code
_entity_poly.pdbx_strand_id
1 'polypeptide(L)'
;MMMRRTQWSTITSQILIISLLLIPVIVNGLNNEENKKDHEEEGECLHHKARFELVHRHDVRFMNDDDDELDRAEVMKGFIYRDSLRRSMMNKRLGLDHSSSSSLRRKDYETIQMPLISGRDYGFGEYFVQVEVGTQPSQKLWLVADTGDEFTWFTCKDTPDTYTTGGVRHKHHHKRNHKKKSRSRSRSAHRSRSGSKTKRRTRTRTKKPDPCKGVFCPKRSETFQHVSCSSSKCMFDLSNLFSLATCPRPSDPCQYDISYYEGSSAQGYFGTDTITVDLANGKKGKLHNVTIGCTKSMKNSKKLIEKTGGILGIGYGKNSIIEKAAIQYGRGMFSYCLVDHLSHKDVSSYLSFGTQKVKLLGEMKKADLILVPPYYGMKVTGISVGGQMLKIPPHVWDFDAKGGVIIDSGTTMTSLVPEAYEPVFEALNKSLGNVKRVSGDFGESRLCFSSEGFNMSTVPRLAIHFVGGARLEPPVKSYIIDFAPEVKCLGIERIKGPGASVIGNIMQQNYLWEFDLAQYTVAFAPSTCT
;
A
#
# COMPACT_ATOMS: atom_id res chain seq x y z
N MET A 1 18.55 -43.35 41.46
CA MET A 1 18.48 -43.40 42.93
C MET A 1 18.51 -41.98 43.47
N MET A 2 17.53 -41.61 44.30
CA MET A 2 17.44 -40.43 45.19
C MET A 2 17.63 -38.99 44.64
N MET A 3 16.73 -38.13 45.11
CA MET A 3 16.73 -36.67 44.98
C MET A 3 17.95 -36.01 45.65
N ARG A 4 18.28 -34.78 45.24
CA ARG A 4 18.80 -33.76 46.17
C ARG A 4 18.03 -32.45 46.06
N ARG A 5 17.56 -31.98 47.22
CA ARG A 5 17.06 -30.63 47.50
C ARG A 5 18.23 -29.65 47.68
N THR A 6 17.86 -28.40 47.97
CA THR A 6 18.60 -27.31 48.66
C THR A 6 19.23 -26.24 47.76
N GLN A 7 19.19 -24.94 48.10
CA GLN A 7 18.36 -24.19 49.07
C GLN A 7 18.51 -22.68 48.77
N TRP A 8 17.50 -21.87 49.06
CA TRP A 8 17.59 -20.41 48.90
C TRP A 8 18.33 -19.75 50.07
N SER A 9 19.09 -18.70 49.80
CA SER A 9 19.74 -17.86 50.81
C SER A 9 19.67 -16.38 50.42
N THR A 10 18.99 -15.59 51.24
CA THR A 10 18.86 -14.13 51.17
C THR A 10 20.02 -13.44 51.88
N ILE A 11 20.66 -12.41 51.29
CA ILE A 11 21.22 -11.26 52.04
C ILE A 11 21.03 -9.98 51.19
N THR A 12 20.61 -8.90 51.84
CA THR A 12 20.39 -7.55 51.29
C THR A 12 21.47 -6.55 51.74
N SER A 13 21.54 -5.43 51.01
CA SER A 13 22.02 -4.13 51.52
C SER A 13 23.50 -3.99 51.93
N GLN A 14 24.38 -3.89 50.92
CA GLN A 14 25.34 -2.79 50.73
C GLN A 14 25.52 -2.60 49.19
N ILE A 15 25.91 -1.45 48.61
CA ILE A 15 26.25 -0.11 49.11
C ILE A 15 25.36 0.93 48.38
N LEU A 16 24.96 2.01 49.07
CA LEU A 16 24.69 3.33 48.49
C LEU A 16 25.68 4.30 49.16
N ILE A 17 26.07 5.41 48.50
CA ILE A 17 27.23 6.29 48.81
C ILE A 17 28.51 5.88 48.05
N ILE A 18 28.72 6.51 46.89
CA ILE A 18 29.89 7.36 46.56
C ILE A 18 29.43 8.22 45.36
N SER A 19 29.08 9.46 45.65
CA SER A 19 28.68 10.47 44.66
C SER A 19 29.38 11.77 45.01
N LEU A 20 30.59 11.99 44.51
CA LEU A 20 31.32 13.28 44.41
C LEU A 20 32.73 13.03 43.83
N LEU A 21 33.30 14.03 43.13
CA LEU A 21 34.58 14.03 42.41
C LEU A 21 34.55 13.14 41.13
N LEU A 22 34.38 13.67 39.91
CA LEU A 22 35.14 14.75 39.26
C LEU A 22 34.33 15.41 38.12
N ILE A 23 34.31 16.74 38.12
CA ILE A 23 33.90 17.58 36.98
C ILE A 23 35.18 18.20 36.39
N PRO A 24 35.28 18.34 35.07
CA PRO A 24 35.74 19.61 34.52
C PRO A 24 34.67 20.26 33.63
N VAL A 25 34.37 21.51 33.96
CA VAL A 25 33.58 22.43 33.12
C VAL A 25 34.44 22.87 31.94
N ILE A 26 33.88 22.83 30.73
CA ILE A 26 34.32 23.71 29.63
C ILE A 26 33.08 24.31 29.00
N VAL A 27 32.89 25.62 29.19
CA VAL A 27 31.84 26.42 28.56
C VAL A 27 32.44 27.76 28.13
N ASN A 28 32.13 28.12 26.87
CA ASN A 28 32.25 29.42 26.23
C ASN A 28 33.63 29.98 25.82
N GLY A 29 33.60 30.57 24.62
CA GLY A 29 34.68 31.28 23.94
C GLY A 29 34.19 31.90 22.63
N LEU A 30 32.96 32.45 22.61
CA LEU A 30 32.47 33.27 21.50
C LEU A 30 33.06 34.69 21.66
N ASN A 31 34.07 35.03 20.86
CA ASN A 31 34.51 36.42 20.72
C ASN A 31 33.83 37.06 19.51
N ASN A 32 32.94 38.01 19.79
CA ASN A 32 32.74 39.14 18.88
C ASN A 32 33.91 40.11 19.08
N GLU A 33 34.39 40.71 17.99
CA GLU A 33 34.80 42.12 18.05
C GLU A 33 34.02 42.91 16.99
N GLU A 34 33.49 44.04 17.43
CA GLU A 34 32.80 44.99 16.59
C GLU A 34 33.81 45.82 15.78
N ASN A 35 33.41 46.32 14.60
CA ASN A 35 33.74 47.71 14.33
C ASN A 35 32.68 48.40 13.47
N LYS A 36 32.34 49.62 13.90
CA LYS A 36 31.29 50.46 13.33
C LYS A 36 31.68 51.04 11.97
N LYS A 37 30.68 51.27 11.12
CA LYS A 37 30.31 52.64 10.71
C LYS A 37 28.97 52.65 9.99
N ASP A 38 28.09 53.53 10.46
CA ASP A 38 26.86 53.90 9.77
C ASP A 38 27.19 54.68 8.48
N HIS A 39 26.39 54.49 7.44
CA HIS A 39 25.97 55.55 6.51
C HIS A 39 24.72 55.09 5.75
N GLU A 40 23.66 55.89 5.83
CA GLU A 40 22.53 55.83 4.90
C GLU A 40 22.99 56.30 3.51
N GLU A 41 22.56 55.62 2.44
CA GLU A 41 21.84 56.23 1.31
C GLU A 41 21.43 55.17 0.27
N GLU A 42 20.38 55.47 -0.49
CA GLU A 42 19.74 54.57 -1.46
C GLU A 42 20.51 54.53 -2.79
N GLY A 43 20.61 53.37 -3.46
CA GLY A 43 21.25 53.30 -4.79
C GLY A 43 21.49 51.91 -5.37
N GLU A 44 20.48 51.38 -6.07
CA GLU A 44 20.54 50.33 -7.13
C GLU A 44 21.74 49.36 -7.18
N CYS A 45 21.56 48.14 -6.63
CA CYS A 45 22.37 46.97 -7.01
C CYS A 45 21.72 46.17 -8.16
N LEU A 46 22.32 46.25 -9.34
CA LEU A 46 21.92 45.52 -10.55
C LEU A 46 22.31 44.03 -10.50
N HIS A 47 21.70 43.27 -9.59
CA HIS A 47 21.90 41.82 -9.50
C HIS A 47 21.20 41.09 -10.66
N HIS A 48 21.98 40.54 -11.58
CA HIS A 48 21.52 39.52 -12.53
C HIS A 48 21.10 38.26 -11.78
N LYS A 49 19.82 38.22 -11.37
CA LYS A 49 19.22 37.08 -10.69
C LYS A 49 18.79 36.05 -11.75
N ALA A 50 19.72 35.18 -12.12
CA ALA A 50 19.43 34.03 -12.99
C ALA A 50 18.34 33.16 -12.32
N ARG A 51 17.10 33.31 -12.81
CA ARG A 51 15.93 32.63 -12.27
C ARG A 51 15.60 31.45 -13.16
N PHE A 52 16.25 30.31 -12.91
CA PHE A 52 15.84 29.05 -13.51
C PHE A 52 14.44 28.70 -13.02
N GLU A 53 13.55 28.43 -13.96
CA GLU A 53 12.23 27.91 -13.62
C GLU A 53 12.35 26.42 -13.29
N LEU A 54 11.98 26.03 -12.07
CA LEU A 54 11.90 24.62 -11.70
C LEU A 54 10.62 24.02 -12.30
N VAL A 55 10.68 23.69 -13.59
CA VAL A 55 9.58 23.06 -14.30
C VAL A 55 9.52 21.58 -13.93
N HIS A 56 8.42 21.17 -13.30
CA HIS A 56 8.19 19.75 -12.97
C HIS A 56 7.93 18.97 -14.27
N ARG A 57 8.36 17.70 -14.34
CA ARG A 57 8.32 16.86 -15.56
C ARG A 57 6.93 16.56 -16.16
N HIS A 58 5.86 17.07 -15.54
CA HIS A 58 4.48 16.96 -16.01
C HIS A 58 3.82 18.36 -16.05
N ASP A 59 4.61 19.40 -16.24
CA ASP A 59 4.10 20.74 -16.54
C ASP A 59 3.37 20.70 -17.88
N VAL A 60 2.22 21.37 -17.96
CA VAL A 60 1.35 21.41 -19.13
C VAL A 60 2.03 21.94 -20.40
N ARG A 61 3.19 22.62 -20.30
CA ARG A 61 4.02 23.01 -21.45
C ARG A 61 4.74 21.85 -22.15
N PHE A 62 4.78 20.67 -21.54
CA PHE A 62 5.31 19.44 -22.13
C PHE A 62 4.23 18.39 -22.42
N MET A 63 2.96 18.71 -22.14
CA MET A 63 1.84 17.85 -22.54
C MET A 63 1.32 18.35 -23.88
N ASN A 64 1.81 17.73 -24.97
CA ASN A 64 1.12 17.83 -26.26
C ASN A 64 -0.26 17.19 -26.12
N ASP A 65 -1.25 17.74 -26.85
CA ASP A 65 -2.66 17.31 -26.79
C ASP A 65 -2.94 16.04 -27.63
N ASP A 66 -1.88 15.34 -28.06
CA ASP A 66 -1.93 14.12 -28.87
C ASP A 66 -1.19 12.98 -28.14
N ASP A 67 -1.89 11.84 -28.07
CA ASP A 67 -1.52 10.49 -27.58
C ASP A 67 -0.05 10.24 -27.20
N ASP A 68 0.21 9.85 -25.93
CA ASP A 68 1.54 9.34 -25.53
C ASP A 68 1.45 8.21 -24.49
N GLU A 69 2.00 7.05 -24.88
CA GLU A 69 2.26 5.92 -23.99
C GLU A 69 3.32 6.33 -22.96
N LEU A 70 2.97 6.33 -21.65
CA LEU A 70 3.95 6.65 -20.59
C LEU A 70 5.22 5.80 -20.79
N ASP A 71 6.37 6.47 -20.92
CA ASP A 71 7.66 5.80 -21.08
C ASP A 71 7.83 4.70 -20.02
N ARG A 72 7.88 3.46 -20.51
CA ARG A 72 7.93 2.25 -19.69
C ARG A 72 9.17 2.27 -18.79
N ALA A 73 10.27 2.89 -19.22
CA ALA A 73 11.48 3.02 -18.42
C ALA A 73 11.21 3.85 -17.16
N GLU A 74 10.63 5.05 -17.33
CA GLU A 74 10.35 5.98 -16.23
C GLU A 74 9.27 5.45 -15.27
N VAL A 75 8.32 4.66 -15.80
CA VAL A 75 7.33 3.93 -15.01
C VAL A 75 8.01 2.83 -14.18
N MET A 76 8.83 1.97 -14.79
CA MET A 76 9.53 0.86 -14.13
C MET A 76 10.55 1.35 -13.08
N LYS A 77 11.31 2.41 -13.36
CA LYS A 77 12.14 3.11 -12.36
C LYS A 77 11.33 3.51 -11.13
N GLY A 78 10.13 4.05 -11.36
CA GLY A 78 9.19 4.44 -10.32
C GLY A 78 8.73 3.28 -9.43
N PHE A 79 8.61 2.07 -9.99
CA PHE A 79 8.28 0.86 -9.21
C PHE A 79 9.46 0.51 -8.32
N ILE A 80 10.60 0.21 -8.95
CA ILE A 80 11.87 -0.19 -8.33
C ILE A 80 12.28 0.73 -7.18
N TYR A 81 12.18 2.04 -7.38
CA TYR A 81 12.58 3.01 -6.36
C TYR A 81 11.74 2.88 -5.09
N ARG A 82 10.40 2.84 -5.21
CA ARG A 82 9.50 2.62 -4.06
C ARG A 82 9.74 1.27 -3.41
N ASP A 83 9.97 0.26 -4.24
CA ASP A 83 9.95 -1.15 -3.84
C ASP A 83 11.24 -1.61 -3.12
N SER A 84 12.39 -1.29 -3.72
CA SER A 84 13.73 -1.52 -3.15
C SER A 84 13.89 -0.84 -1.78
N LEU A 85 13.18 0.26 -1.59
CA LEU A 85 13.03 0.93 -0.32
C LEU A 85 12.09 0.16 0.61
N ARG A 86 10.78 0.08 0.32
CA ARG A 86 9.73 -0.54 1.16
C ARG A 86 10.17 -1.86 1.81
N ARG A 87 10.84 -2.73 1.04
CA ARG A 87 11.49 -3.97 1.50
C ARG A 87 12.37 -3.84 2.75
N SER A 88 13.20 -2.81 2.84
CA SER A 88 14.22 -2.69 3.90
C SER A 88 13.64 -2.41 5.30
N MET A 89 12.36 -2.01 5.40
CA MET A 89 11.63 -2.03 6.69
C MET A 89 11.06 -3.41 7.02
N MET A 90 10.61 -4.19 6.03
CA MET A 90 10.14 -5.57 6.26
C MET A 90 11.25 -6.38 6.96
N ASN A 91 12.46 -6.27 6.41
CA ASN A 91 13.68 -6.87 6.92
C ASN A 91 14.08 -6.46 8.35
N LYS A 92 13.63 -5.29 8.84
CA LYS A 92 13.94 -4.78 10.19
C LYS A 92 12.93 -5.22 11.25
N ARG A 93 11.73 -5.68 10.88
CA ARG A 93 10.64 -6.01 11.81
C ARG A 93 10.64 -7.47 12.31
N LEU A 94 11.44 -8.35 11.70
CA LEU A 94 11.35 -9.82 11.89
C LEU A 94 12.11 -10.35 13.13
N GLY A 95 11.76 -9.89 14.33
CA GLY A 95 12.41 -10.33 15.57
C GLY A 95 11.45 -10.84 16.66
N LEU A 96 11.25 -12.17 16.72
CA LEU A 96 10.60 -12.97 17.81
C LEU A 96 9.07 -12.77 17.97
N ASP A 97 8.24 -13.67 18.54
CA ASP A 97 8.16 -15.15 18.67
C ASP A 97 6.67 -15.51 19.06
N HIS A 98 6.23 -16.78 19.06
CA HIS A 98 4.82 -17.18 18.77
C HIS A 98 4.07 -18.06 19.80
N SER A 99 2.72 -17.99 19.77
CA SER A 99 1.71 -18.96 20.33
C SER A 99 0.31 -18.29 20.40
N SER A 100 -0.86 -18.88 20.13
CA SER A 100 -1.31 -20.23 19.70
C SER A 100 -2.70 -20.10 19.02
N SER A 101 -3.24 -21.18 18.43
CA SER A 101 -4.54 -21.19 17.71
C SER A 101 -5.46 -22.34 18.14
N SER A 102 -6.78 -22.14 17.99
CA SER A 102 -7.83 -23.14 18.23
C SER A 102 -8.91 -23.10 17.14
N SER A 103 -9.39 -24.27 16.71
CA SER A 103 -10.21 -24.45 15.51
C SER A 103 -11.73 -24.40 15.75
N LEU A 104 -12.49 -24.00 14.71
CA LEU A 104 -13.96 -24.01 14.71
C LEU A 104 -14.54 -24.68 13.43
N ARG A 105 -15.74 -25.25 13.58
CA ARG A 105 -16.36 -26.15 12.58
C ARG A 105 -17.17 -25.44 11.49
N ARG A 106 -17.37 -26.20 10.41
CA ARG A 106 -17.86 -25.83 9.06
C ARG A 106 -19.37 -25.54 9.02
N LYS A 107 -19.75 -24.34 8.58
CA LYS A 107 -21.04 -24.03 7.91
C LYS A 107 -20.78 -23.85 6.42
N ASP A 108 -21.84 -23.75 5.61
CA ASP A 108 -21.75 -23.23 4.25
C ASP A 108 -21.69 -21.70 4.29
N TYR A 109 -20.63 -21.13 3.71
CA TYR A 109 -20.34 -19.70 3.77
C TYR A 109 -20.58 -19.04 2.42
N GLU A 110 -21.10 -17.80 2.44
CA GLU A 110 -21.02 -16.90 1.28
C GLU A 110 -19.54 -16.52 1.05
N THR A 111 -19.07 -16.48 -0.18
CA THR A 111 -17.68 -16.13 -0.50
C THR A 111 -17.59 -14.69 -1.03
N ILE A 112 -16.53 -13.97 -0.64
CA ILE A 112 -16.23 -12.64 -1.19
C ILE A 112 -15.41 -12.79 -2.48
N GLN A 113 -15.64 -11.92 -3.46
CA GLN A 113 -14.81 -11.78 -4.65
C GLN A 113 -14.64 -10.29 -5.00
N MET A 114 -13.40 -9.80 -4.96
CA MET A 114 -13.04 -8.39 -5.17
C MET A 114 -12.11 -8.28 -6.39
N PRO A 115 -12.47 -7.52 -7.44
CA PRO A 115 -11.63 -7.37 -8.62
C PRO A 115 -10.28 -6.68 -8.30
N LEU A 116 -9.20 -7.28 -8.77
CA LEU A 116 -7.84 -6.75 -8.77
C LEU A 116 -7.44 -6.32 -10.19
N ILE A 117 -6.91 -5.11 -10.35
CA ILE A 117 -6.35 -4.60 -11.62
C ILE A 117 -4.87 -4.27 -11.44
N SER A 118 -4.09 -4.31 -12.53
CA SER A 118 -2.71 -3.81 -12.50
C SER A 118 -2.69 -2.28 -12.33
N GLY A 119 -1.72 -1.78 -11.56
CA GLY A 119 -1.39 -0.37 -11.46
C GLY A 119 -0.76 0.27 -12.71
N ARG A 120 -0.49 -0.50 -13.79
CA ARG A 120 0.24 -0.03 -15.00
C ARG A 120 -0.21 1.34 -15.50
N ASP A 121 -1.49 1.46 -15.82
CA ASP A 121 -2.10 2.67 -16.41
C ASP A 121 -2.02 3.89 -15.46
N TYR A 122 -1.70 3.67 -14.19
CA TYR A 122 -1.51 4.69 -13.17
C TYR A 122 -0.02 5.02 -12.91
N GLY A 123 0.92 4.25 -13.43
CA GLY A 123 2.35 4.32 -13.07
C GLY A 123 2.66 3.59 -11.76
N PHE A 124 2.04 2.43 -11.54
CA PHE A 124 2.24 1.55 -10.39
C PHE A 124 2.48 0.08 -10.81
N GLY A 125 3.39 -0.59 -10.12
CA GLY A 125 3.70 -2.03 -10.29
C GLY A 125 2.92 -2.90 -9.30
N GLU A 126 2.21 -2.25 -8.39
CA GLU A 126 1.35 -2.80 -7.37
C GLU A 126 -0.08 -3.01 -7.92
N TYR A 127 -0.88 -3.86 -7.27
CA TYR A 127 -2.24 -4.21 -7.71
C TYR A 127 -3.30 -3.42 -6.96
N PHE A 128 -4.30 -2.91 -7.66
CA PHE A 128 -5.33 -2.05 -7.10
C PHE A 128 -6.68 -2.76 -6.97
N VAL A 129 -7.40 -2.44 -5.90
CA VAL A 129 -8.72 -2.96 -5.58
C VAL A 129 -9.67 -1.81 -5.23
N GLN A 130 -10.94 -1.91 -5.66
CA GLN A 130 -11.97 -0.96 -5.23
C GLN A 130 -12.69 -1.49 -3.98
N VAL A 131 -12.80 -0.65 -2.95
CA VAL A 131 -13.43 -0.98 -1.67
C VAL A 131 -14.52 0.05 -1.35
N GLU A 132 -15.65 -0.43 -0.84
CA GLU A 132 -16.76 0.42 -0.36
C GLU A 132 -16.72 0.54 1.16
N VAL A 133 -16.37 1.72 1.67
CA VAL A 133 -16.24 1.98 3.12
C VAL A 133 -17.35 2.89 3.61
N GLY A 134 -17.90 2.58 4.78
CA GLY A 134 -18.92 3.36 5.46
C GLY A 134 -20.36 3.05 5.03
N THR A 135 -21.32 3.71 5.69
CA THR A 135 -22.75 3.48 5.49
C THR A 135 -23.55 4.76 5.33
N GLN A 136 -24.45 4.76 4.34
CA GLN A 136 -25.45 5.81 4.07
C GLN A 136 -24.88 7.23 3.85
N PRO A 137 -24.02 7.42 2.82
CA PRO A 137 -23.64 6.48 1.76
C PRO A 137 -22.32 5.73 2.04
N SER A 138 -22.17 4.55 1.43
CA SER A 138 -20.83 3.94 1.27
C SER A 138 -19.99 4.78 0.30
N GLN A 139 -18.68 4.78 0.53
CA GLN A 139 -17.70 5.60 -0.20
C GLN A 139 -16.71 4.68 -0.91
N LYS A 140 -16.61 4.81 -2.23
CA LYS A 140 -15.74 4.00 -3.09
C LYS A 140 -14.32 4.56 -3.09
N LEU A 141 -13.36 3.73 -2.69
CA LEU A 141 -11.93 4.04 -2.64
C LEU A 141 -11.16 3.03 -3.50
N TRP A 142 -10.15 3.50 -4.23
CA TRP A 142 -9.17 2.64 -4.89
C TRP A 142 -7.95 2.53 -3.99
N LEU A 143 -7.58 1.31 -3.61
CA LEU A 143 -6.51 1.03 -2.65
C LEU A 143 -5.51 0.04 -3.25
N VAL A 144 -4.25 0.10 -2.83
CA VAL A 144 -3.24 -0.93 -3.13
C VAL A 144 -3.51 -2.17 -2.28
N ALA A 145 -3.50 -3.36 -2.86
CA ALA A 145 -3.61 -4.62 -2.12
C ALA A 145 -2.23 -5.11 -1.66
N ASP A 146 -1.90 -4.89 -0.38
CA ASP A 146 -0.56 -5.09 0.17
C ASP A 146 -0.54 -6.12 1.32
N THR A 147 0.05 -7.29 1.07
CA THR A 147 0.28 -8.34 2.10
C THR A 147 1.40 -8.01 3.08
N GLY A 148 2.19 -6.97 2.82
CA GLY A 148 3.21 -6.43 3.70
C GLY A 148 2.71 -5.33 4.64
N ASP A 149 1.46 -4.86 4.49
CA ASP A 149 0.82 -3.88 5.38
C ASP A 149 -0.26 -4.52 6.26
N GLU A 150 -0.32 -4.08 7.51
CA GLU A 150 -0.97 -4.78 8.63
C GLU A 150 -2.36 -4.27 8.97
N PHE A 151 -2.69 -3.07 8.48
CA PHE A 151 -4.01 -2.49 8.58
C PHE A 151 -4.36 -1.71 7.31
N THR A 152 -5.66 -1.62 7.03
CA THR A 152 -6.18 -0.80 5.94
C THR A 152 -6.18 0.67 6.33
N TRP A 153 -5.62 1.54 5.51
CA TRP A 153 -5.67 3.00 5.71
C TRP A 153 -5.87 3.77 4.41
N PHE A 154 -6.42 4.97 4.54
CA PHE A 154 -6.68 5.84 3.40
C PHE A 154 -6.82 7.31 3.80
N THR A 155 -6.58 8.18 2.83
CA THR A 155 -6.70 9.63 2.94
C THR A 155 -8.11 10.04 3.33
N CYS A 156 -8.19 10.81 4.41
CA CYS A 156 -9.42 11.20 5.07
C CYS A 156 -9.62 12.72 5.08
N LYS A 157 -10.80 13.17 4.67
CA LYS A 157 -11.18 14.59 4.68
C LYS A 157 -12.33 14.86 5.64
N ASP A 158 -12.11 15.77 6.58
CA ASP A 158 -13.19 16.26 7.43
C ASP A 158 -13.99 17.31 6.67
N THR A 159 -15.14 16.91 6.14
CA THR A 159 -16.06 17.87 5.52
C THR A 159 -16.79 18.67 6.60
N PRO A 160 -16.98 20.00 6.40
CA PRO A 160 -18.01 20.74 7.12
C PRO A 160 -19.39 20.12 6.88
N ASP A 161 -20.27 20.21 7.87
CA ASP A 161 -21.57 19.51 7.88
C ASP A 161 -22.56 19.99 6.80
N THR A 162 -22.19 21.05 6.06
CA THR A 162 -22.98 21.66 4.98
C THR A 162 -22.95 20.89 3.65
N TYR A 163 -22.15 19.82 3.54
CA TYR A 163 -22.09 18.94 2.36
C TYR A 163 -23.00 17.71 2.45
N THR A 164 -24.16 17.84 3.13
CA THR A 164 -25.25 16.86 3.01
C THR A 164 -25.82 16.86 1.59
N THR A 165 -25.95 15.68 1.00
CA THR A 165 -26.59 15.47 -0.31
C THR A 165 -28.11 15.60 -0.21
N GLY A 166 -28.59 16.81 0.11
CA GLY A 166 -29.99 17.16 0.28
C GLY A 166 -30.40 18.34 -0.60
N GLY A 167 -31.43 18.14 -1.42
CA GLY A 167 -32.00 19.23 -2.23
C GLY A 167 -32.73 20.25 -1.34
N VAL A 168 -32.11 21.42 -1.10
CA VAL A 168 -32.74 22.51 -0.33
C VAL A 168 -33.99 23.03 -1.03
N ARG A 169 -35.17 22.53 -0.64
CA ARG A 169 -36.46 23.17 -0.90
C ARG A 169 -36.60 24.36 0.04
N HIS A 170 -36.13 25.54 -0.37
CA HIS A 170 -36.48 26.79 0.30
C HIS A 170 -38.00 27.02 0.20
N LYS A 171 -38.73 26.76 1.30
CA LYS A 171 -40.10 27.25 1.47
C LYS A 171 -40.04 28.77 1.65
N HIS A 172 -40.28 29.53 0.59
CA HIS A 172 -40.50 30.97 0.72
C HIS A 172 -41.84 31.24 1.41
N HIS A 173 -41.79 31.81 2.61
CA HIS A 173 -42.97 32.38 3.26
C HIS A 173 -43.46 33.60 2.48
N HIS A 174 -44.56 33.46 1.74
CA HIS A 174 -45.26 34.60 1.16
C HIS A 174 -46.01 35.39 2.24
N LYS A 175 -45.41 36.48 2.72
CA LYS A 175 -46.17 37.54 3.41
C LYS A 175 -47.14 38.19 2.41
N ARG A 176 -48.43 37.84 2.48
CA ARG A 176 -49.51 38.57 1.79
C ARG A 176 -49.67 39.94 2.44
N ASN A 177 -49.36 41.00 1.69
CA ASN A 177 -49.73 42.36 2.08
C ASN A 177 -50.88 42.84 1.19
N HIS A 178 -52.06 43.05 1.79
CA HIS A 178 -53.21 43.61 1.08
C HIS A 178 -53.03 45.12 0.88
N LYS A 179 -53.06 45.59 -0.38
CA LYS A 179 -53.35 47.00 -0.70
C LYS A 179 -54.42 47.07 -1.80
N LYS A 180 -55.57 47.66 -1.43
CA LYS A 180 -56.67 47.99 -2.34
C LYS A 180 -56.18 48.95 -3.42
N LYS A 181 -56.63 48.80 -4.66
CA LYS A 181 -56.75 49.91 -5.63
C LYS A 181 -58.05 49.80 -6.42
N SER A 182 -58.64 50.96 -6.69
CA SER A 182 -59.98 51.16 -7.26
C SER A 182 -60.01 50.99 -8.79
N ARG A 183 -61.22 50.83 -9.32
CA ARG A 183 -61.51 50.86 -10.77
C ARG A 183 -61.57 52.30 -11.28
N SER A 184 -61.04 52.54 -12.48
CA SER A 184 -61.58 53.51 -13.43
C SER A 184 -61.38 52.99 -14.86
N ARG A 185 -62.19 53.46 -15.82
CA ARG A 185 -62.23 53.03 -17.23
C ARG A 185 -61.71 54.13 -18.15
N SER A 186 -60.96 53.80 -19.20
CA SER A 186 -61.22 54.33 -20.57
C SER A 186 -60.30 53.78 -21.68
N ARG A 187 -60.95 53.36 -22.78
CA ARG A 187 -60.61 53.51 -24.23
C ARG A 187 -59.24 53.03 -24.81
N SER A 188 -59.38 51.97 -25.62
CA SER A 188 -58.75 51.67 -26.93
C SER A 188 -57.49 52.41 -27.43
N ALA A 189 -56.47 51.63 -27.81
CA ALA A 189 -55.67 51.84 -29.02
C ALA A 189 -55.09 50.51 -29.55
N HIS A 190 -55.14 50.26 -30.86
CA HIS A 190 -54.43 49.15 -31.50
C HIS A 190 -52.93 49.46 -31.63
N ARG A 191 -52.05 48.50 -31.30
CA ARG A 191 -50.81 48.27 -32.08
C ARG A 191 -50.12 46.93 -31.82
N SER A 192 -49.77 46.26 -32.92
CA SER A 192 -48.64 45.32 -33.12
C SER A 192 -48.25 44.36 -31.98
N ARG A 193 -48.53 43.06 -32.19
CA ARG A 193 -47.78 41.95 -31.58
C ARG A 193 -46.29 42.06 -31.96
N SER A 194 -45.39 42.34 -31.00
CA SER A 194 -44.00 41.92 -31.10
C SER A 194 -43.76 40.77 -30.11
N GLY A 195 -43.40 39.61 -30.63
CA GLY A 195 -43.17 38.41 -29.83
C GLY A 195 -41.81 38.46 -29.14
N SER A 196 -41.72 39.18 -28.01
CA SER A 196 -40.53 39.13 -27.15
C SER A 196 -40.38 37.72 -26.56
N LYS A 197 -39.61 36.87 -27.25
CA LYS A 197 -39.15 35.58 -26.74
C LYS A 197 -38.23 35.87 -25.55
N THR A 198 -38.80 35.91 -24.34
CA THR A 198 -38.04 35.90 -23.10
C THR A 198 -37.21 34.61 -23.06
N LYS A 199 -35.93 34.71 -23.43
CA LYS A 199 -34.96 33.62 -23.30
C LYS A 199 -34.92 33.22 -21.83
N ARG A 200 -35.64 32.14 -21.50
CA ARG A 200 -35.67 31.52 -20.18
C ARG A 200 -34.26 31.00 -19.91
N ARG A 201 -33.43 31.84 -19.28
CA ARG A 201 -32.05 31.55 -18.89
C ARG A 201 -32.09 30.32 -17.98
N THR A 202 -31.89 29.14 -18.58
CA THR A 202 -31.57 27.91 -17.87
C THR A 202 -30.25 28.16 -17.15
N ARG A 203 -30.33 28.47 -15.85
CA ARG A 203 -29.17 28.41 -14.96
C ARG A 203 -28.70 26.95 -14.96
N THR A 204 -27.73 26.64 -15.82
CA THR A 204 -26.91 25.44 -15.71
C THR A 204 -26.28 25.46 -14.33
N ARG A 205 -26.88 24.69 -13.42
CA ARG A 205 -26.41 24.57 -12.05
C ARG A 205 -25.16 23.71 -12.08
N THR A 206 -24.01 24.35 -12.23
CA THR A 206 -22.70 23.71 -12.11
C THR A 206 -22.69 22.91 -10.81
N LYS A 207 -22.64 21.58 -10.91
CA LYS A 207 -22.49 20.72 -9.73
C LYS A 207 -21.13 21.08 -9.14
N LYS A 208 -21.10 21.59 -7.91
CA LYS A 208 -19.84 21.71 -7.17
C LYS A 208 -19.21 20.31 -7.13
N PRO A 209 -17.89 20.17 -7.37
CA PRO A 209 -17.23 18.88 -7.26
C PRO A 209 -17.46 18.30 -5.86
N ASP A 210 -17.63 16.98 -5.77
CA ASP A 210 -17.79 16.31 -4.49
C ASP A 210 -16.45 16.38 -3.73
N PRO A 211 -16.37 17.03 -2.54
CA PRO A 211 -15.14 17.11 -1.77
C PRO A 211 -14.60 15.75 -1.31
N CYS A 212 -15.42 14.69 -1.37
CA CYS A 212 -15.08 13.31 -1.01
C CYS A 212 -14.81 12.40 -2.21
N LYS A 213 -14.65 12.95 -3.43
CA LYS A 213 -14.27 12.13 -4.59
C LYS A 213 -12.83 11.63 -4.41
N GLY A 214 -12.67 10.30 -4.26
CA GLY A 214 -11.36 9.64 -4.13
C GLY A 214 -10.74 9.68 -2.73
N VAL A 215 -11.40 10.30 -1.74
CA VAL A 215 -10.96 10.37 -0.34
C VAL A 215 -12.11 10.04 0.59
N PHE A 216 -11.82 9.42 1.73
CA PHE A 216 -12.85 9.05 2.68
C PHE A 216 -13.31 10.27 3.49
N CYS A 217 -14.61 10.45 3.68
CA CYS A 217 -15.18 11.45 4.56
C CYS A 217 -15.88 10.78 5.75
N PRO A 218 -15.24 10.69 6.94
CA PRO A 218 -15.77 9.95 8.08
C PRO A 218 -17.17 10.38 8.49
N LYS A 219 -17.42 11.70 8.52
CA LYS A 219 -18.73 12.30 8.85
C LYS A 219 -19.89 11.91 7.90
N ARG A 220 -19.61 11.31 6.74
CA ARG A 220 -20.65 10.80 5.82
C ARG A 220 -21.05 9.35 6.13
N SER A 221 -20.30 8.63 6.97
CA SER A 221 -20.66 7.27 7.38
C SER A 221 -21.37 7.31 8.72
N GLU A 222 -22.59 6.75 8.77
CA GLU A 222 -23.34 6.56 10.01
C GLU A 222 -22.70 5.53 10.96
N THR A 223 -21.82 4.66 10.47
CA THR A 223 -21.14 3.62 11.27
C THR A 223 -19.67 3.90 11.55
N PHE A 224 -19.14 5.07 11.14
CA PHE A 224 -17.81 5.49 11.53
C PHE A 224 -17.74 5.85 13.02
N GLN A 225 -16.77 5.27 13.71
CA GLN A 225 -16.41 5.61 15.09
C GLN A 225 -14.89 5.80 15.17
N HIS A 226 -14.41 6.87 15.82
CA HIS A 226 -12.98 6.99 16.10
C HIS A 226 -12.61 6.07 17.27
N VAL A 227 -11.42 5.47 17.23
CA VAL A 227 -10.86 4.78 18.39
C VAL A 227 -10.39 5.86 19.37
N SER A 228 -10.87 5.87 20.61
CA SER A 228 -10.39 6.84 21.61
C SER A 228 -9.00 6.47 22.12
N CYS A 229 -8.19 7.47 22.45
CA CYS A 229 -6.80 7.26 22.85
C CYS A 229 -6.65 6.47 24.17
N SER A 230 -7.57 6.67 25.11
CA SER A 230 -7.62 5.90 26.37
C SER A 230 -8.29 4.52 26.26
N SER A 231 -8.68 4.06 25.07
CA SER A 231 -9.21 2.71 24.90
C SER A 231 -8.10 1.67 25.03
N SER A 232 -8.41 0.50 25.60
CA SER A 232 -7.52 -0.67 25.57
C SER A 232 -7.07 -1.02 24.16
N LYS A 233 -7.96 -0.80 23.17
CA LYS A 233 -7.65 -0.96 21.75
C LYS A 233 -6.49 -0.06 21.31
N CYS A 234 -6.51 1.22 21.64
CA CYS A 234 -5.39 2.11 21.33
C CYS A 234 -4.13 1.76 22.11
N MET A 235 -4.24 1.50 23.41
CA MET A 235 -3.09 1.30 24.29
C MET A 235 -2.36 -0.05 24.08
N PHE A 236 -3.08 -1.09 23.63
CA PHE A 236 -2.56 -2.46 23.56
C PHE A 236 -2.80 -3.11 22.18
N ASP A 237 -4.03 -3.16 21.68
CA ASP A 237 -4.32 -3.92 20.45
C ASP A 237 -3.71 -3.28 19.19
N LEU A 238 -3.51 -1.96 19.21
CA LEU A 238 -2.96 -1.17 18.11
C LEU A 238 -1.51 -0.72 18.34
N SER A 239 -0.90 -1.06 19.49
CA SER A 239 0.48 -0.65 19.83
C SER A 239 1.49 -1.12 18.79
N ASN A 240 1.31 -2.34 18.29
CA ASN A 240 2.17 -2.93 17.26
C ASN A 240 1.92 -2.31 15.88
N LEU A 241 0.80 -1.62 15.66
CA LEU A 241 0.42 -0.98 14.40
C LEU A 241 0.75 0.53 14.40
N PHE A 242 1.80 0.94 15.12
CA PHE A 242 2.27 2.33 15.25
C PHE A 242 1.28 3.31 15.88
N SER A 243 0.37 2.84 16.76
CA SER A 243 -0.50 3.74 17.50
C SER A 243 0.27 4.63 18.49
N LEU A 244 -0.01 5.93 18.46
CA LEU A 244 0.48 6.89 19.43
C LEU A 244 -0.52 6.97 20.59
N ALA A 245 -0.36 6.11 21.60
CA ALA A 245 -1.25 6.03 22.77
C ALA A 245 -1.10 7.19 23.77
N THR A 246 -0.22 8.17 23.49
CA THR A 246 -0.06 9.39 24.29
C THR A 246 -0.78 10.55 23.59
N CYS A 247 -1.89 11.02 24.17
CA CYS A 247 -2.69 12.10 23.61
C CYS A 247 -2.97 13.22 24.63
N PRO A 248 -3.28 14.45 24.19
CA PRO A 248 -3.63 15.56 25.09
C PRO A 248 -4.83 15.28 25.99
N ARG A 249 -5.82 14.52 25.51
CA ARG A 249 -7.00 14.10 26.29
C ARG A 249 -7.33 12.62 26.07
N PRO A 250 -7.85 11.91 27.08
CA PRO A 250 -8.30 10.52 26.97
C PRO A 250 -9.30 10.24 25.83
N SER A 251 -10.12 11.24 25.49
CA SER A 251 -11.17 11.17 24.46
C SER A 251 -10.69 11.58 23.06
N ASP A 252 -9.45 12.03 22.88
CA ASP A 252 -8.95 12.37 21.55
C ASP A 252 -8.82 11.09 20.69
N PRO A 253 -8.92 11.19 19.35
CA PRO A 253 -8.71 10.03 18.48
C PRO A 253 -7.29 9.45 18.66
N CYS A 254 -7.21 8.13 18.75
CA CYS A 254 -5.97 7.36 18.77
C CYS A 254 -5.18 7.62 17.49
N GLN A 255 -4.09 8.39 17.57
CA GLN A 255 -3.27 8.71 16.40
C GLN A 255 -2.41 7.50 15.99
N TYR A 256 -1.90 7.52 14.77
CA TYR A 256 -0.84 6.63 14.30
C TYR A 256 0.16 7.39 13.44
N ASP A 257 1.39 6.87 13.41
CA ASP A 257 2.46 7.34 12.53
C ASP A 257 3.17 6.13 11.90
N ILE A 258 2.59 5.60 10.82
CA ILE A 258 3.23 4.53 10.07
C ILE A 258 4.24 5.13 9.11
N SER A 259 5.50 4.73 9.26
CA SER A 259 6.59 5.11 8.37
C SER A 259 7.04 3.91 7.53
N TYR A 260 7.11 4.13 6.22
CA TYR A 260 7.67 3.21 5.24
C TYR A 260 9.14 3.54 4.99
N TYR A 261 9.92 2.54 4.60
CA TYR A 261 11.34 2.77 4.33
C TYR A 261 11.59 3.72 3.15
N GLU A 262 10.62 3.89 2.24
CA GLU A 262 10.74 4.84 1.11
C GLU A 262 10.80 6.32 1.53
N GLY A 263 10.92 6.59 2.82
CA GLY A 263 10.90 7.92 3.41
C GLY A 263 9.48 8.49 3.48
N SER A 264 8.47 7.75 2.99
CA SER A 264 7.10 8.11 3.20
C SER A 264 6.60 7.72 4.57
N SER A 265 5.62 8.48 5.04
CA SER A 265 4.84 8.15 6.23
C SER A 265 3.40 8.55 6.00
N ALA A 266 2.50 7.81 6.62
CA ALA A 266 1.10 8.16 6.76
C ALA A 266 0.83 8.46 8.24
N GLN A 267 0.39 9.69 8.51
CA GLN A 267 0.01 10.17 9.83
C GLN A 267 -1.50 10.44 9.84
N GLY A 268 -2.18 9.93 10.86
CA GLY A 268 -3.64 10.03 10.98
C GLY A 268 -4.14 9.45 12.29
N TYR A 269 -5.41 9.05 12.32
CA TYR A 269 -5.99 8.36 13.48
C TYR A 269 -6.73 7.09 13.11
N PHE A 270 -6.79 6.17 14.06
CA PHE A 270 -7.57 4.96 13.95
C PHE A 270 -9.07 5.23 14.12
N GLY A 271 -9.86 4.55 13.30
CA GLY A 271 -11.29 4.42 13.47
C GLY A 271 -11.73 2.97 13.27
N THR A 272 -13.02 2.75 13.45
CA THR A 272 -13.72 1.56 12.98
C THR A 272 -14.89 1.97 12.12
N ASP A 273 -15.13 1.24 11.05
CA ASP A 273 -16.30 1.43 10.19
C ASP A 273 -16.77 0.09 9.60
N THR A 274 -17.85 0.12 8.84
CA THR A 274 -18.33 -1.00 8.03
C THR A 274 -17.65 -0.98 6.66
N ILE A 275 -17.10 -2.11 6.22
CA ILE A 275 -16.70 -2.32 4.82
C ILE A 275 -17.77 -3.16 4.12
N THR A 276 -18.24 -2.68 2.97
CA THR A 276 -19.16 -3.41 2.10
C THR A 276 -18.36 -4.19 1.08
N VAL A 277 -18.64 -5.48 0.95
CA VAL A 277 -17.92 -6.43 0.09
C VAL A 277 -18.83 -7.03 -0.96
N ASP A 278 -18.30 -7.31 -2.14
CA ASP A 278 -19.01 -8.05 -3.19
C ASP A 278 -18.93 -9.56 -2.94
N LEU A 279 -20.08 -10.22 -2.93
CA LEU A 279 -20.20 -11.66 -2.76
C LEU A 279 -20.33 -12.35 -4.12
N ALA A 280 -19.77 -13.55 -4.26
CA ALA A 280 -19.78 -14.29 -5.52
C ALA A 280 -21.20 -14.67 -6.01
N ASN A 281 -22.21 -14.56 -5.14
CA ASN A 281 -23.63 -14.73 -5.49
C ASN A 281 -24.31 -13.45 -6.02
N GLY A 282 -23.54 -12.38 -6.27
CA GLY A 282 -24.02 -11.08 -6.76
C GLY A 282 -24.65 -10.17 -5.70
N LYS A 283 -24.67 -10.58 -4.43
CA LYS A 283 -25.13 -9.75 -3.30
C LYS A 283 -23.98 -8.92 -2.73
N LYS A 284 -24.33 -7.95 -1.88
CA LYS A 284 -23.38 -7.19 -1.05
C LYS A 284 -23.36 -7.74 0.38
N GLY A 285 -22.18 -8.14 0.85
CA GLY A 285 -21.90 -8.47 2.24
C GLY A 285 -21.41 -7.26 3.04
N LYS A 286 -21.26 -7.41 4.36
CA LYS A 286 -20.77 -6.36 5.26
C LYS A 286 -19.83 -6.93 6.31
N LEU A 287 -18.63 -6.35 6.39
CA LEU A 287 -17.67 -6.54 7.48
C LEU A 287 -17.85 -5.38 8.46
N HIS A 288 -18.35 -5.65 9.66
CA HIS A 288 -18.61 -4.62 10.67
C HIS A 288 -17.41 -4.39 11.59
N ASN A 289 -17.30 -3.16 12.10
CA ASN A 289 -16.28 -2.72 13.05
C ASN A 289 -14.84 -3.08 12.58
N VAL A 290 -14.55 -2.87 11.29
CA VAL A 290 -13.21 -3.07 10.71
C VAL A 290 -12.32 -1.93 11.17
N THR A 291 -11.14 -2.24 11.72
CA THR A 291 -10.13 -1.23 12.06
C THR A 291 -9.60 -0.58 10.80
N ILE A 292 -9.62 0.75 10.73
CA ILE A 292 -9.14 1.53 9.58
C ILE A 292 -8.28 2.71 10.04
N GLY A 293 -7.25 3.03 9.27
CA GLY A 293 -6.44 4.23 9.43
C GLY A 293 -7.00 5.39 8.60
N CYS A 294 -7.31 6.50 9.26
CA CYS A 294 -7.87 7.70 8.65
C CYS A 294 -6.76 8.75 8.47
N THR A 295 -6.03 8.67 7.35
CA THR A 295 -4.80 9.44 7.10
C THR A 295 -5.10 10.91 6.85
N LYS A 296 -4.37 11.81 7.52
CA LYS A 296 -4.53 13.28 7.40
C LYS A 296 -3.34 13.95 6.74
N SER A 297 -2.16 13.36 6.90
CA SER A 297 -0.91 13.83 6.32
C SER A 297 -0.16 12.64 5.76
N MET A 298 0.45 12.81 4.59
CA MET A 298 1.52 11.92 4.17
C MET A 298 2.74 12.73 3.75
N LYS A 299 3.91 12.20 4.10
CA LYS A 299 5.20 12.70 3.61
C LYS A 299 5.64 11.83 2.44
N ASN A 300 6.31 12.41 1.45
CA ASN A 300 6.98 11.76 0.32
C ASN A 300 6.14 10.85 -0.63
N SER A 301 4.87 10.55 -0.37
CA SER A 301 3.98 9.77 -1.27
C SER A 301 2.97 10.60 -2.09
N LYS A 302 3.28 11.82 -2.53
CA LYS A 302 2.32 12.67 -3.27
C LYS A 302 1.68 11.95 -4.47
N LYS A 303 2.48 11.22 -5.26
CA LYS A 303 2.00 10.43 -6.41
C LYS A 303 1.00 9.32 -6.02
N LEU A 304 1.13 8.72 -4.83
CA LEU A 304 0.22 7.68 -4.33
C LEU A 304 -1.14 8.30 -3.98
N ILE A 305 -1.17 9.45 -3.30
CA ILE A 305 -2.41 10.15 -2.91
C ILE A 305 -3.16 10.70 -4.13
N GLU A 306 -2.43 11.21 -5.13
CA GLU A 306 -3.04 11.82 -6.33
C GLU A 306 -3.75 10.78 -7.22
N LYS A 307 -3.38 9.49 -7.13
CA LYS A 307 -3.91 8.41 -7.97
C LYS A 307 -4.63 7.28 -7.21
N THR A 308 -4.42 7.15 -5.89
CA THR A 308 -5.04 6.14 -5.02
C THR A 308 -5.54 6.78 -3.72
N GLY A 309 -6.48 6.11 -3.04
CA GLY A 309 -6.95 6.53 -1.72
C GLY A 309 -6.01 6.15 -0.57
N GLY A 310 -5.18 5.10 -0.73
CA GLY A 310 -4.35 4.50 0.32
C GLY A 310 -4.08 3.01 0.09
N ILE A 311 -3.91 2.25 1.17
CA ILE A 311 -3.57 0.81 1.15
C ILE A 311 -4.68 -0.03 1.81
N LEU A 312 -5.05 -1.12 1.14
CA LEU A 312 -5.78 -2.24 1.72
C LEU A 312 -4.74 -3.23 2.28
N GLY A 313 -4.41 -3.07 3.56
CA GLY A 313 -3.52 -3.97 4.27
C GLY A 313 -4.14 -5.36 4.34
N ILE A 314 -3.57 -6.30 3.59
CA ILE A 314 -3.96 -7.72 3.56
C ILE A 314 -2.91 -8.61 4.23
N GLY A 315 -2.00 -8.02 5.01
CA GLY A 315 -1.12 -8.73 5.93
C GLY A 315 -1.86 -9.43 7.08
N TYR A 316 -1.15 -10.33 7.75
CA TYR A 316 -1.63 -11.11 8.87
C TYR A 316 -1.63 -10.29 10.18
N GLY A 317 -2.81 -10.08 10.77
CA GLY A 317 -2.91 -9.43 12.07
C GLY A 317 -4.32 -9.44 12.64
N LYS A 318 -4.45 -9.45 13.97
CA LYS A 318 -5.74 -9.51 14.68
C LYS A 318 -6.71 -8.37 14.33
N ASN A 319 -6.18 -7.23 13.89
CA ASN A 319 -6.92 -6.05 13.47
C ASN A 319 -7.08 -5.91 11.94
N SER A 320 -6.46 -6.80 11.15
CA SER A 320 -6.51 -6.80 9.68
C SER A 320 -7.93 -7.05 9.16
N ILE A 321 -8.21 -6.56 7.95
CA ILE A 321 -9.44 -6.92 7.24
C ILE A 321 -9.49 -8.44 6.95
N ILE A 322 -8.32 -9.08 6.77
CA ILE A 322 -8.20 -10.50 6.47
C ILE A 322 -8.78 -11.36 7.57
N GLU A 323 -8.43 -11.09 8.83
CA GLU A 323 -8.92 -11.88 9.97
C GLU A 323 -10.46 -11.90 10.00
N LYS A 324 -11.09 -10.73 9.85
CA LYS A 324 -12.56 -10.61 9.79
C LYS A 324 -13.16 -11.29 8.57
N ALA A 325 -12.61 -11.05 7.38
CA ALA A 325 -13.16 -11.58 6.13
C ALA A 325 -12.96 -13.10 6.01
N ALA A 326 -11.80 -13.61 6.42
CA ALA A 326 -11.50 -15.03 6.47
C ALA A 326 -12.40 -15.77 7.48
N ILE A 327 -12.65 -15.22 8.67
CA ILE A 327 -13.58 -15.82 9.65
C ILE A 327 -15.03 -15.76 9.17
N GLN A 328 -15.48 -14.61 8.65
CA GLN A 328 -16.89 -14.37 8.34
C GLN A 328 -17.35 -14.96 6.99
N TYR A 329 -16.44 -15.08 6.02
CA TYR A 329 -16.75 -15.51 4.65
C TYR A 329 -15.75 -16.54 4.09
N GLY A 330 -14.47 -16.46 4.50
CA GLY A 330 -13.40 -17.26 3.91
C GLY A 330 -13.09 -18.61 4.52
N ARG A 331 -13.77 -19.03 5.59
CA ARG A 331 -13.47 -20.26 6.36
C ARG A 331 -12.03 -20.36 6.88
N GLY A 332 -11.43 -19.23 7.27
CA GLY A 332 -10.02 -19.13 7.67
C GLY A 332 -9.04 -19.00 6.49
N MET A 333 -9.55 -18.85 5.27
CA MET A 333 -8.76 -18.76 4.05
C MET A 333 -9.03 -17.47 3.27
N PHE A 334 -8.02 -17.00 2.55
CA PHE A 334 -8.17 -16.02 1.46
C PHE A 334 -7.30 -16.46 0.28
N SER A 335 -7.62 -15.96 -0.91
CA SER A 335 -6.83 -16.25 -2.11
C SER A 335 -6.73 -15.04 -3.02
N TYR A 336 -5.66 -14.98 -3.81
CA TYR A 336 -5.57 -14.03 -4.92
C TYR A 336 -4.92 -14.68 -6.14
N CYS A 337 -5.17 -14.11 -7.30
CA CYS A 337 -4.48 -14.47 -8.54
C CYS A 337 -4.10 -13.16 -9.23
N LEU A 338 -2.83 -12.99 -9.58
CA LEU A 338 -2.33 -11.74 -10.18
C LEU A 338 -2.18 -11.92 -11.70
N VAL A 339 -2.89 -11.10 -12.48
CA VAL A 339 -2.63 -10.94 -13.93
C VAL A 339 -1.26 -10.30 -14.16
N ASP A 340 -0.75 -10.34 -15.38
CA ASP A 340 0.53 -9.69 -15.71
C ASP A 340 0.51 -8.21 -15.29
N HIS A 341 1.57 -7.73 -14.63
CA HIS A 341 1.69 -6.31 -14.28
C HIS A 341 1.63 -5.38 -15.50
N LEU A 342 1.95 -5.85 -16.71
CA LEU A 342 1.80 -5.06 -17.93
C LEU A 342 0.38 -5.14 -18.53
N SER A 343 -0.59 -5.78 -17.87
CA SER A 343 -2.00 -5.76 -18.29
C SER A 343 -2.59 -4.34 -18.20
N HIS A 344 -3.51 -4.02 -19.11
CA HIS A 344 -4.33 -2.81 -19.03
C HIS A 344 -5.41 -2.94 -17.94
N LYS A 345 -5.94 -1.80 -17.47
CA LYS A 345 -6.90 -1.74 -16.34
C LYS A 345 -8.27 -2.41 -16.58
N ASP A 346 -8.58 -2.77 -17.82
CA ASP A 346 -9.79 -3.52 -18.20
C ASP A 346 -9.63 -5.03 -17.97
N VAL A 347 -8.40 -5.54 -17.91
CA VAL A 347 -8.09 -6.90 -17.47
C VAL A 347 -8.14 -6.94 -15.94
N SER A 348 -9.17 -7.60 -15.42
CA SER A 348 -9.31 -7.83 -13.98
C SER A 348 -9.05 -9.28 -13.58
N SER A 349 -8.51 -9.42 -12.38
CA SER A 349 -8.28 -10.67 -11.65
C SER A 349 -8.96 -10.54 -10.28
N TYR A 350 -8.63 -11.37 -9.29
CA TYR A 350 -9.44 -11.45 -8.07
C TYR A 350 -8.61 -11.61 -6.78
N LEU A 351 -9.06 -10.91 -5.74
CA LEU A 351 -8.87 -11.21 -4.33
C LEU A 351 -10.18 -11.83 -3.81
N SER A 352 -10.11 -13.01 -3.20
CA SER A 352 -11.28 -13.79 -2.81
C SER A 352 -11.16 -14.29 -1.37
N PHE A 353 -12.31 -14.49 -0.72
CA PHE A 353 -12.36 -15.14 0.59
C PHE A 353 -13.25 -16.37 0.49
N GLY A 354 -12.63 -17.54 0.71
CA GLY A 354 -13.25 -18.84 0.51
C GLY A 354 -12.97 -19.41 -0.88
N THR A 355 -13.62 -20.53 -1.20
CA THR A 355 -13.30 -21.31 -2.40
C THR A 355 -13.75 -20.59 -3.68
N GLN A 356 -12.79 -20.23 -4.54
CA GLN A 356 -13.07 -19.65 -5.86
C GLN A 356 -12.92 -20.70 -6.97
N LYS A 357 -13.79 -20.64 -7.99
CA LYS A 357 -13.63 -21.43 -9.22
C LYS A 357 -12.78 -20.65 -10.23
N VAL A 358 -11.45 -20.80 -10.14
CA VAL A 358 -10.52 -20.27 -11.14
C VAL A 358 -10.03 -21.40 -12.06
N LYS A 359 -9.78 -21.11 -13.33
CA LYS A 359 -9.22 -22.09 -14.27
C LYS A 359 -7.74 -22.35 -13.94
N LEU A 360 -7.50 -23.49 -13.29
CA LEU A 360 -6.13 -23.99 -13.08
C LEU A 360 -5.56 -24.57 -14.38
N LEU A 361 -4.27 -24.35 -14.60
CA LEU A 361 -3.48 -24.87 -15.72
C LEU A 361 -2.51 -25.98 -15.29
N GLY A 362 -2.55 -26.36 -14.02
CA GLY A 362 -1.73 -27.41 -13.42
C GLY A 362 -2.26 -27.82 -12.04
N GLU A 363 -1.58 -28.78 -11.40
CA GLU A 363 -1.93 -29.24 -10.05
C GLU A 363 -1.65 -28.19 -8.98
N MET A 364 -2.52 -28.09 -7.97
CA MET A 364 -2.25 -27.35 -6.73
C MET A 364 -1.08 -27.99 -5.99
N LYS A 365 -0.01 -27.21 -5.80
CA LYS A 365 1.11 -27.53 -4.91
C LYS A 365 0.87 -26.86 -3.56
N LYS A 366 1.41 -27.41 -2.48
CA LYS A 366 1.19 -26.93 -1.10
C LYS A 366 2.54 -26.74 -0.40
N ALA A 367 2.70 -25.60 0.28
CA ALA A 367 3.87 -25.27 1.07
C ALA A 367 3.48 -24.83 2.48
N ASP A 368 4.39 -25.04 3.42
CA ASP A 368 4.27 -24.55 4.80
C ASP A 368 4.36 -23.02 4.86
N LEU A 369 3.43 -22.41 5.56
CA LEU A 369 3.34 -20.97 5.82
C LEU A 369 3.76 -20.70 7.28
N ILE A 370 4.67 -19.76 7.48
CA ILE A 370 4.99 -19.18 8.79
C ILE A 370 4.27 -17.84 8.86
N LEU A 371 3.42 -17.63 9.85
CA LEU A 371 2.83 -16.31 10.08
C LEU A 371 3.82 -15.48 10.91
N VAL A 372 4.28 -14.32 10.43
CA VAL A 372 5.21 -13.45 11.17
C VAL A 372 4.67 -12.02 11.13
N PRO A 373 3.71 -11.65 12.00
CA PRO A 373 2.94 -10.42 11.87
C PRO A 373 3.77 -9.18 11.48
N PRO A 374 3.43 -8.48 10.37
CA PRO A 374 2.27 -8.70 9.50
C PRO A 374 2.45 -9.64 8.31
N TYR A 375 3.61 -10.27 8.18
CA TYR A 375 4.05 -10.97 6.98
C TYR A 375 3.61 -12.44 6.89
N TYR A 376 3.54 -12.91 5.65
CA TYR A 376 3.40 -14.31 5.28
C TYR A 376 4.78 -14.88 4.91
N GLY A 377 5.38 -15.64 5.82
CA GLY A 377 6.65 -16.33 5.64
C GLY A 377 6.51 -17.68 4.95
N MET A 378 7.48 -18.04 4.12
CA MET A 378 7.53 -19.25 3.31
C MET A 378 8.70 -20.12 3.78
N LYS A 379 8.47 -21.41 4.06
CA LYS A 379 9.57 -22.34 4.37
C LYS A 379 10.31 -22.75 3.10
N VAL A 380 11.36 -22.01 2.74
CA VAL A 380 12.22 -22.28 1.58
C VAL A 380 13.37 -23.21 1.96
N THR A 381 13.72 -24.16 1.07
CA THR A 381 14.89 -25.04 1.22
C THR A 381 16.05 -24.65 0.32
N GLY A 382 15.79 -23.89 -0.75
CA GLY A 382 16.82 -23.44 -1.69
C GLY A 382 16.26 -22.90 -3.00
N ILE A 383 17.16 -22.44 -3.87
CA ILE A 383 16.86 -22.01 -5.23
C ILE A 383 17.70 -22.86 -6.18
N SER A 384 17.08 -23.32 -7.28
CA SER A 384 17.81 -23.96 -8.38
C SER A 384 17.72 -23.15 -9.65
N VAL A 385 18.80 -23.15 -10.43
CA VAL A 385 18.85 -22.55 -11.78
C VAL A 385 19.30 -23.63 -12.76
N GLY A 386 18.58 -23.80 -13.86
CA GLY A 386 18.87 -24.86 -14.85
C GLY A 386 18.69 -26.28 -14.31
N GLY A 387 17.90 -26.44 -13.24
CA GLY A 387 17.75 -27.71 -12.50
C GLY A 387 18.86 -27.99 -11.48
N GLN A 388 19.96 -27.23 -11.46
CA GLN A 388 21.01 -27.37 -10.45
C GLN A 388 20.66 -26.57 -9.19
N MET A 389 20.61 -27.25 -8.04
CA MET A 389 20.45 -26.58 -6.74
C MET A 389 21.69 -25.72 -6.43
N LEU A 390 21.48 -24.45 -6.08
CA LEU A 390 22.54 -23.51 -5.75
C LEU A 390 23.04 -23.71 -4.32
N LYS A 391 24.33 -23.43 -4.08
CA LYS A 391 24.98 -23.58 -2.77
C LYS A 391 24.68 -22.36 -1.87
N ILE A 392 23.42 -22.21 -1.47
CA ILE A 392 22.98 -21.15 -0.55
C ILE A 392 22.93 -21.73 0.88
N PRO A 393 23.58 -21.10 1.89
CA PRO A 393 23.59 -21.62 3.26
C PRO A 393 22.17 -21.74 3.86
N PRO A 394 21.82 -22.82 4.59
CA PRO A 394 20.45 -23.00 5.10
C PRO A 394 19.92 -21.89 6.01
N HIS A 395 20.79 -21.24 6.79
CA HIS A 395 20.42 -20.15 7.70
C HIS A 395 19.83 -18.92 6.96
N VAL A 396 20.09 -18.78 5.66
CA VAL A 396 19.52 -17.72 4.82
C VAL A 396 17.99 -17.82 4.75
N TRP A 397 17.44 -19.03 4.87
CA TRP A 397 16.00 -19.30 4.82
C TRP A 397 15.33 -19.34 6.19
N ASP A 398 16.10 -19.12 7.26
CA ASP A 398 15.64 -19.26 8.64
C ASP A 398 15.37 -17.90 9.29
N PHE A 399 14.14 -17.69 9.73
CA PHE A 399 13.72 -16.46 10.40
C PHE A 399 14.43 -16.27 11.76
N ASP A 400 14.71 -17.36 12.49
CA ASP A 400 15.38 -17.28 13.80
C ASP A 400 16.86 -16.88 13.65
N ALA A 401 17.45 -17.20 12.49
CA ALA A 401 18.79 -16.77 12.08
C ALA A 401 18.82 -15.36 11.43
N LYS A 402 17.72 -14.59 11.50
CA LYS A 402 17.52 -13.27 10.84
C LYS A 402 17.54 -13.30 9.30
N GLY A 403 17.35 -14.48 8.71
CA GLY A 403 17.05 -14.67 7.30
C GLY A 403 15.54 -14.79 7.09
N GLY A 404 15.13 -15.84 6.36
CA GLY A 404 13.73 -16.11 6.04
C GLY A 404 13.34 -15.68 4.64
N VAL A 405 12.15 -16.08 4.20
CA VAL A 405 11.55 -15.65 2.94
C VAL A 405 10.11 -15.28 3.18
N ILE A 406 9.68 -14.08 2.76
CA ILE A 406 8.28 -13.66 2.82
C ILE A 406 7.70 -13.52 1.40
N ILE A 407 6.41 -13.81 1.24
CA ILE A 407 5.68 -13.57 -0.01
C ILE A 407 4.92 -12.25 0.12
N ASP A 408 5.01 -11.38 -0.89
CA ASP A 408 4.40 -10.06 -0.79
C ASP A 408 3.89 -9.47 -2.12
N SER A 409 2.59 -9.15 -2.20
CA SER A 409 1.89 -8.49 -3.31
C SER A 409 2.16 -6.99 -3.41
N GLY A 410 2.45 -6.33 -2.28
CA GLY A 410 2.89 -4.93 -2.25
C GLY A 410 4.31 -4.76 -2.74
N THR A 411 5.09 -5.85 -2.78
CA THR A 411 6.38 -5.92 -3.46
C THR A 411 6.19 -6.12 -4.96
N THR A 412 6.83 -5.30 -5.80
CA THR A 412 6.88 -5.52 -7.25
C THR A 412 7.91 -6.62 -7.60
N MET A 413 9.18 -6.41 -7.26
CA MET A 413 10.30 -7.25 -7.69
C MET A 413 10.78 -8.21 -6.61
N THR A 414 11.13 -9.44 -7.00
CA THR A 414 11.74 -10.39 -6.04
C THR A 414 13.11 -9.91 -5.62
N SER A 415 13.38 -9.99 -4.32
CA SER A 415 14.61 -9.48 -3.71
C SER A 415 15.23 -10.53 -2.82
N LEU A 416 16.54 -10.76 -2.98
CA LEU A 416 17.28 -11.79 -2.24
C LEU A 416 18.35 -11.16 -1.35
N VAL A 417 18.53 -11.72 -0.15
CA VAL A 417 19.70 -11.41 0.69
C VAL A 417 20.99 -11.69 -0.07
N PRO A 418 22.10 -10.98 0.18
CA PRO A 418 23.36 -11.17 -0.56
C PRO A 418 23.74 -12.64 -0.77
N GLU A 419 23.68 -13.44 0.28
CA GLU A 419 24.04 -14.86 0.32
C GLU A 419 23.17 -15.76 -0.58
N ALA A 420 21.95 -15.33 -0.90
CA ALA A 420 21.08 -15.95 -1.90
C ALA A 420 21.15 -15.25 -3.28
N TYR A 421 21.43 -13.94 -3.30
CA TYR A 421 21.49 -13.15 -4.53
C TYR A 421 22.70 -13.52 -5.38
N GLU A 422 23.93 -13.54 -4.84
CA GLU A 422 25.12 -13.72 -5.67
C GLU A 422 25.11 -15.06 -6.43
N PRO A 423 24.74 -16.22 -5.82
CA PRO A 423 24.68 -17.49 -6.55
C PRO A 423 23.60 -17.53 -7.63
N VAL A 424 22.45 -16.86 -7.41
CA VAL A 424 21.37 -16.74 -8.40
C VAL A 424 21.79 -15.82 -9.55
N PHE A 425 22.43 -14.70 -9.22
CA PHE A 425 22.96 -13.75 -10.19
C PHE A 425 24.03 -14.40 -11.07
N GLU A 426 25.00 -15.10 -10.50
CA GLU A 426 26.07 -15.78 -11.23
C GLU A 426 25.49 -16.80 -12.24
N ALA A 427 24.57 -17.65 -11.78
CA ALA A 427 23.95 -18.69 -12.59
C ALA A 427 23.13 -18.13 -13.77
N LEU A 428 22.40 -17.03 -13.55
CA LEU A 428 21.61 -16.36 -14.60
C LEU A 428 22.49 -15.53 -15.54
N ASN A 429 23.42 -14.73 -15.01
CA ASN A 429 24.31 -13.86 -15.79
C ASN A 429 25.17 -14.65 -16.79
N LYS A 430 25.56 -15.89 -16.46
CA LYS A 430 26.27 -16.78 -17.39
C LYS A 430 25.50 -17.05 -18.68
N SER A 431 24.17 -17.22 -18.61
CA SER A 431 23.33 -17.40 -19.82
C SER A 431 23.10 -16.11 -20.62
N LEU A 432 23.38 -14.96 -20.01
CA LEU A 432 23.21 -13.62 -20.58
C LEU A 432 24.55 -13.05 -21.09
N GLY A 433 25.60 -13.87 -21.19
CA GLY A 433 26.93 -13.43 -21.65
C GLY A 433 26.98 -12.94 -23.11
N ASN A 434 26.04 -13.39 -23.95
CA ASN A 434 26.01 -13.09 -25.39
C ASN A 434 25.12 -11.89 -25.76
N VAL A 435 24.33 -11.34 -24.82
CA VAL A 435 23.49 -10.16 -25.09
C VAL A 435 24.25 -8.88 -24.80
N LYS A 436 24.06 -7.88 -25.66
CA LYS A 436 24.71 -6.56 -25.53
C LYS A 436 24.19 -5.86 -24.28
N ARG A 437 25.01 -5.80 -23.23
CA ARG A 437 24.72 -5.01 -22.02
C ARG A 437 24.49 -3.54 -22.40
N VAL A 438 23.54 -2.90 -21.73
CA VAL A 438 23.26 -1.47 -21.88
C VAL A 438 23.55 -0.73 -20.58
N SER A 439 24.18 0.44 -20.69
CA SER A 439 24.43 1.36 -19.58
C SER A 439 23.38 2.46 -19.57
N GLY A 440 22.87 2.79 -18.38
CA GLY A 440 21.88 3.85 -18.19
C GLY A 440 21.46 3.93 -16.73
N ASP A 441 20.66 4.94 -16.41
CA ASP A 441 20.01 5.06 -15.11
C ASP A 441 18.85 4.05 -14.99
N PHE A 442 19.18 2.78 -14.75
CA PHE A 442 18.22 1.67 -14.58
C PHE A 442 18.01 1.30 -13.10
N GLY A 443 18.40 2.19 -12.19
CA GLY A 443 18.56 1.89 -10.76
C GLY A 443 19.88 1.16 -10.46
N GLU A 444 20.36 1.30 -9.22
CA GLU A 444 21.69 0.84 -8.81
C GLU A 444 21.97 -0.64 -9.13
N SER A 445 23.11 -0.92 -9.79
CA SER A 445 23.68 -2.25 -10.03
C SER A 445 22.83 -3.26 -10.83
N ARG A 446 21.70 -2.85 -11.42
CA ARG A 446 20.84 -3.75 -12.20
C ARG A 446 21.50 -4.18 -13.52
N LEU A 447 21.51 -5.48 -13.79
CA LEU A 447 21.94 -6.03 -15.07
C LEU A 447 20.86 -5.80 -16.13
N CYS A 448 21.13 -4.92 -17.08
CA CYS A 448 20.27 -4.62 -18.24
C CYS A 448 21.02 -4.84 -19.56
N PHE A 449 20.28 -5.22 -20.60
CA PHE A 449 20.80 -5.56 -21.92
C PHE A 449 19.75 -5.28 -23.01
N SER A 450 20.23 -5.17 -24.26
CA SER A 450 19.37 -5.00 -25.43
C SER A 450 18.47 -6.22 -25.64
N SER A 451 17.22 -5.99 -25.98
CA SER A 451 16.30 -7.02 -26.49
C SER A 451 16.75 -7.58 -27.84
N GLU A 452 17.57 -6.84 -28.60
CA GLU A 452 18.16 -7.32 -29.84
C GLU A 452 19.08 -8.52 -29.58
N GLY A 453 18.83 -9.64 -30.28
CA GLY A 453 19.58 -10.89 -30.09
C GLY A 453 19.25 -11.64 -28.79
N PHE A 454 18.34 -11.14 -27.94
CA PHE A 454 17.90 -11.89 -26.76
C PHE A 454 17.03 -13.09 -27.15
N ASN A 455 17.48 -14.29 -26.77
CA ASN A 455 16.72 -15.53 -26.93
C ASN A 455 16.24 -16.04 -25.56
N MET A 456 14.93 -15.98 -25.32
CA MET A 456 14.34 -16.44 -24.05
C MET A 456 14.68 -17.90 -23.73
N SER A 457 14.87 -18.75 -24.75
CA SER A 457 15.18 -20.18 -24.58
C SER A 457 16.59 -20.48 -24.09
N THR A 458 17.52 -19.51 -24.09
CA THR A 458 18.85 -19.69 -23.49
C THR A 458 18.86 -19.41 -21.99
N VAL A 459 17.80 -18.78 -21.46
CA VAL A 459 17.70 -18.45 -20.04
C VAL A 459 17.31 -19.72 -19.24
N PRO A 460 18.12 -20.16 -18.27
CA PRO A 460 17.88 -21.38 -17.54
C PRO A 460 16.72 -21.21 -16.55
N ARG A 461 15.86 -22.24 -16.45
CA ARG A 461 14.72 -22.28 -15.52
C ARG A 461 15.16 -22.02 -14.08
N LEU A 462 14.63 -20.95 -13.48
CA LEU A 462 14.70 -20.69 -12.04
C LEU A 462 13.56 -21.44 -11.33
N ALA A 463 13.84 -21.99 -10.15
CA ALA A 463 12.83 -22.56 -9.26
C ALA A 463 13.16 -22.25 -7.79
N ILE A 464 12.16 -21.81 -7.03
CA ILE A 464 12.22 -21.69 -5.57
C ILE A 464 11.64 -22.97 -4.97
N HIS A 465 12.39 -23.65 -4.10
CA HIS A 465 12.00 -24.91 -3.50
C HIS A 465 11.50 -24.69 -2.07
N PHE A 466 10.38 -25.31 -1.74
CA PHE A 466 9.79 -25.24 -0.41
C PHE A 466 9.95 -26.57 0.35
N VAL A 467 9.90 -26.48 1.69
CA VAL A 467 9.76 -27.65 2.55
C VAL A 467 8.50 -28.43 2.13
N GLY A 468 8.60 -29.76 2.10
CA GLY A 468 7.55 -30.63 1.54
C GLY A 468 7.67 -30.89 0.03
N GLY A 469 8.64 -30.29 -0.66
CA GLY A 469 8.97 -30.61 -2.06
C GLY A 469 8.16 -29.86 -3.12
N ALA A 470 7.25 -28.96 -2.71
CA ALA A 470 6.63 -28.01 -3.62
C ALA A 470 7.67 -27.03 -4.20
N ARG A 471 7.46 -26.58 -5.44
CA ARG A 471 8.36 -25.70 -6.17
C ARG A 471 7.59 -24.62 -6.90
N LEU A 472 7.97 -23.35 -6.74
CA LEU A 472 7.50 -22.26 -7.59
C LEU A 472 8.46 -22.13 -8.78
N GLU A 473 7.93 -22.23 -9.99
CA GLU A 473 8.68 -22.12 -11.23
C GLU A 473 8.11 -20.98 -12.09
N PRO A 474 8.55 -19.74 -11.85
CA PRO A 474 8.02 -18.59 -12.57
C PRO A 474 8.52 -18.60 -14.03
N PRO A 475 7.75 -18.04 -14.98
CA PRO A 475 8.18 -17.94 -16.37
C PRO A 475 9.37 -16.98 -16.52
N VAL A 476 10.17 -17.11 -17.58
CA VAL A 476 11.38 -16.28 -17.80
C VAL A 476 11.06 -14.78 -17.71
N LYS A 477 9.91 -14.33 -18.23
CA LYS A 477 9.46 -12.93 -18.15
C LYS A 477 9.36 -12.36 -16.72
N SER A 478 9.24 -13.20 -15.70
CA SER A 478 9.15 -12.77 -14.29
C SER A 478 10.51 -12.48 -13.65
N TYR A 479 11.61 -12.95 -14.24
CA TYR A 479 12.98 -12.64 -13.80
C TYR A 479 13.88 -12.10 -14.90
N ILE A 480 13.38 -11.95 -16.13
CA ILE A 480 13.94 -11.14 -17.20
C ILE A 480 12.82 -10.22 -17.69
N ILE A 481 12.75 -9.04 -17.08
CA ILE A 481 11.65 -8.09 -17.24
C ILE A 481 11.89 -7.16 -18.44
N ASP A 482 10.81 -6.81 -19.13
CA ASP A 482 10.78 -5.71 -20.09
C ASP A 482 10.79 -4.39 -19.32
N PHE A 483 11.91 -3.65 -19.37
CA PHE A 483 12.13 -2.44 -18.59
C PHE A 483 11.77 -1.18 -19.40
N ALA A 484 12.20 -1.14 -20.65
CA ALA A 484 11.93 -0.04 -21.60
C ALA A 484 11.74 -0.62 -23.01
N PRO A 485 11.31 0.17 -24.01
CA PRO A 485 11.48 -0.20 -25.40
C PRO A 485 12.91 -0.68 -25.66
N GLU A 486 13.04 -1.86 -26.27
CA GLU A 486 14.32 -2.49 -26.62
C GLU A 486 15.28 -2.82 -25.44
N VAL A 487 14.87 -2.66 -24.18
CA VAL A 487 15.71 -2.95 -23.00
C VAL A 487 15.05 -3.95 -22.06
N LYS A 488 15.77 -5.06 -21.81
CA LYS A 488 15.44 -6.06 -20.80
C LYS A 488 16.41 -5.97 -19.62
N CYS A 489 15.93 -6.32 -18.43
CA CYS A 489 16.74 -6.34 -17.22
C CYS A 489 16.48 -7.57 -16.35
N LEU A 490 17.42 -7.90 -15.47
CA LEU A 490 17.22 -8.90 -14.43
C LEU A 490 16.10 -8.44 -13.47
N GLY A 491 15.08 -9.29 -13.34
CA GLY A 491 13.88 -9.11 -12.51
C GLY A 491 14.07 -9.45 -11.03
N ILE A 492 15.33 -9.54 -10.56
CA ILE A 492 15.69 -9.91 -9.19
C ILE A 492 16.65 -8.86 -8.62
N GLU A 493 16.36 -8.36 -7.43
CA GLU A 493 17.16 -7.37 -6.73
C GLU A 493 18.00 -7.95 -5.59
N ARG A 494 19.08 -7.24 -5.27
CA ARG A 494 19.94 -7.51 -4.12
C ARG A 494 19.51 -6.69 -2.92
N ILE A 495 19.36 -7.33 -1.77
CA ILE A 495 19.06 -6.65 -0.51
C ILE A 495 20.31 -5.93 0.03
N LYS A 496 20.13 -4.67 0.42
CA LYS A 496 21.16 -3.85 1.10
C LYS A 496 21.00 -3.96 2.62
N GLY A 497 21.47 -5.06 3.21
CA GLY A 497 21.45 -5.29 4.67
C GLY A 497 20.89 -6.67 5.08
N PRO A 498 20.79 -6.95 6.39
CA PRO A 498 20.21 -8.19 6.92
C PRO A 498 18.68 -8.25 6.80
N GLY A 499 18.07 -9.38 7.16
CA GLY A 499 16.62 -9.63 7.18
C GLY A 499 16.18 -10.65 6.11
N ALA A 500 14.87 -10.85 5.92
CA ALA A 500 14.36 -11.83 4.98
C ALA A 500 14.58 -11.48 3.49
N SER A 501 14.54 -12.50 2.64
CA SER A 501 14.29 -12.35 1.21
C SER A 501 12.79 -12.18 0.93
N VAL A 502 12.42 -11.58 -0.20
CA VAL A 502 11.02 -11.28 -0.56
C VAL A 502 10.68 -11.83 -1.95
N ILE A 503 9.65 -12.67 -2.04
CA ILE A 503 9.02 -13.08 -3.31
C ILE A 503 8.04 -11.98 -3.71
N GLY A 504 8.46 -11.11 -4.63
CA GLY A 504 7.63 -10.01 -5.15
C GLY A 504 6.58 -10.46 -6.16
N ASN A 505 5.60 -9.59 -6.39
CA ASN A 505 4.38 -9.85 -7.14
C ASN A 505 4.63 -10.31 -8.59
N ILE A 506 5.71 -9.88 -9.24
CA ILE A 506 6.07 -10.32 -10.60
C ILE A 506 6.34 -11.85 -10.66
N MET A 507 6.86 -12.45 -9.59
CA MET A 507 7.05 -13.91 -9.50
C MET A 507 5.75 -14.65 -9.12
N GLN A 508 4.74 -13.94 -8.62
CA GLN A 508 3.45 -14.48 -8.21
C GLN A 508 2.41 -14.44 -9.35
N GLN A 509 2.68 -13.70 -10.43
CA GLN A 509 1.80 -13.55 -11.59
C GLN A 509 1.48 -14.87 -12.28
N ASN A 510 0.26 -14.97 -12.80
CA ASN A 510 -0.27 -16.18 -13.45
C ASN A 510 -0.27 -17.43 -12.56
N TYR A 511 -0.29 -17.25 -11.23
CA TYR A 511 -0.56 -18.29 -10.24
C TYR A 511 -1.75 -17.88 -9.37
N LEU A 512 -2.63 -18.84 -9.07
CA LEU A 512 -3.54 -18.74 -7.94
C LEU A 512 -2.73 -19.01 -6.67
N TRP A 513 -2.91 -18.19 -5.64
CA TRP A 513 -2.35 -18.36 -4.30
C TRP A 513 -3.50 -18.44 -3.29
N GLU A 514 -3.62 -19.55 -2.56
CA GLU A 514 -4.61 -19.76 -1.51
C GLU A 514 -3.91 -19.88 -0.14
N PHE A 515 -4.15 -18.93 0.75
CA PHE A 515 -3.60 -18.90 2.10
C PHE A 515 -4.60 -19.51 3.07
N ASP A 516 -4.26 -20.63 3.70
CA ASP A 516 -5.02 -21.22 4.80
C ASP A 516 -4.33 -20.86 6.13
N LEU A 517 -4.92 -19.88 6.82
CA LEU A 517 -4.40 -19.34 8.08
C LEU A 517 -4.69 -20.26 9.27
N ALA A 518 -5.64 -21.20 9.12
CA ALA A 518 -5.96 -22.19 10.15
C ALA A 518 -5.07 -23.43 10.07
N GLN A 519 -4.63 -23.80 8.86
CA GLN A 519 -3.69 -24.91 8.63
C GLN A 519 -2.23 -24.48 8.57
N TYR A 520 -1.92 -23.17 8.58
CA TYR A 520 -0.56 -22.64 8.40
C TYR A 520 0.08 -23.11 7.09
N THR A 521 -0.67 -23.01 5.99
CA THR A 521 -0.20 -23.47 4.68
C THR A 521 -0.66 -22.55 3.56
N VAL A 522 0.14 -22.44 2.52
CA VAL A 522 -0.25 -21.80 1.26
C VAL A 522 -0.27 -22.84 0.14
N ALA A 523 -1.31 -22.81 -0.69
CA ALA A 523 -1.43 -23.65 -1.86
C ALA A 523 -1.40 -22.79 -3.13
N PHE A 524 -0.75 -23.27 -4.19
CA PHE A 524 -0.60 -22.52 -5.43
C PHE A 524 -0.57 -23.39 -6.69
N ALA A 525 -1.09 -22.86 -7.80
CA ALA A 525 -1.04 -23.48 -9.12
C ALA A 525 -1.01 -22.43 -10.25
N PRO A 526 -0.40 -22.74 -11.40
CA PRO A 526 -0.51 -21.90 -12.60
C PRO A 526 -1.98 -21.69 -13.01
N SER A 527 -2.33 -20.47 -13.41
CA SER A 527 -3.71 -20.05 -13.67
C SER A 527 -3.78 -18.89 -14.67
N THR A 528 -4.91 -18.76 -15.37
CA THR A 528 -5.19 -17.57 -16.20
C THR A 528 -5.48 -16.31 -15.37
N CYS A 529 -5.87 -16.47 -14.10
CA CYS A 529 -6.36 -15.41 -13.20
C CYS A 529 -7.64 -14.67 -13.62
N THR A 530 -8.00 -14.74 -14.90
CA THR A 530 -9.29 -14.35 -15.50
C THR A 530 -10.22 -15.55 -15.61
#